data_AF-A0A1Y1S6A4-F1
#
_entry.id   AF-A0A1Y1S6A4-F1
#
_cell.length_a   1.000
_cell.length_b   1.000
_cell.length_c   1.000
_cell.angle_alpha   90.00
_cell.angle_beta   90.00
_cell.angle_gamma   90.00
#
_symmetry.space_group_name_H-M   'P 1'
#
loop_
_entity.id
_entity.type
_entity.pdbx_description
1 polymer ?
#
loop_
_entity_poly.entity_id
_entity_poly.type
_entity_poly.pdbx_seq_one_letter_code
_entity_poly.pdbx_strand_id
1 'polypeptide(L)'
;MDAESILGRIEHKHRLFNSKSLRFDRHGLSESEEKKFNKKIRKFLNEMHKKMEDEDIDYVLEYLVRIYSIDTFNTEELLLLLLPYERYADQIGILTHNQNVEIKEYNWNQITRYFTQSNRHFDTFVAYFDHYNEISSFLNSLLLKIATTIKHTKTDYLDEFLTIFKKLHQNNQNDLIWEIYDEMQGYFNSDEFKTVLSELMNKSL
;
A
#
# COMPACT_ATOMS: atom_id res chain seq x y z
N MET A 1 26.89 -3.81 9.99
CA MET A 1 27.32 -4.17 8.62
C MET A 1 27.42 -2.88 7.82
N ASP A 2 28.47 -2.66 7.03
CA ASP A 2 28.56 -1.48 6.15
C ASP A 2 27.74 -1.67 4.87
N ALA A 3 27.55 -0.59 4.11
CA ALA A 3 26.71 -0.61 2.90
C ALA A 3 27.29 -1.50 1.77
N GLU A 4 28.61 -1.64 1.69
CA GLU A 4 29.26 -2.49 0.69
C GLU A 4 29.01 -3.98 0.99
N SER A 5 29.09 -4.35 2.27
CA SER A 5 28.77 -5.68 2.76
C SER A 5 27.29 -6.04 2.56
N ILE A 6 26.37 -5.08 2.74
CA ILE A 6 24.94 -5.28 2.45
C ILE A 6 24.74 -5.49 0.95
N LEU A 7 25.37 -4.66 0.11
CA LEU A 7 25.28 -4.80 -1.35
C LEU A 7 25.74 -6.17 -1.83
N GLY A 8 26.80 -6.73 -1.22
CA GLY A 8 27.30 -8.07 -1.54
C GLY A 8 26.34 -9.22 -1.20
N ARG A 9 25.29 -8.96 -0.41
CA ARG A 9 24.26 -9.94 -0.04
C ARG A 9 22.96 -9.81 -0.83
N ILE A 10 22.83 -8.78 -1.66
CA ILE A 10 21.69 -8.60 -2.54
C ILE A 10 21.91 -9.45 -3.79
N GLU A 11 21.11 -10.49 -3.95
CA GLU A 11 21.08 -11.32 -5.16
C GLU A 11 20.30 -10.62 -6.28
N HIS A 12 19.35 -9.75 -5.90
CA HIS A 12 18.52 -9.05 -6.84
C HIS A 12 19.33 -8.11 -7.76
N LYS A 13 19.44 -8.48 -9.04
CA LYS A 13 20.14 -7.68 -10.05
C LYS A 13 19.27 -6.50 -10.49
N HIS A 14 19.58 -5.31 -9.99
CA HIS A 14 18.95 -4.07 -10.44
C HIS A 14 19.96 -2.93 -10.56
N ARG A 15 19.66 -1.92 -11.39
CA ARG A 15 20.54 -0.76 -11.60
C ARG A 15 20.73 0.11 -10.35
N LEU A 16 19.89 -0.09 -9.33
CA LEU A 16 20.05 0.56 -8.02
C LEU A 16 21.11 -0.13 -7.16
N PHE A 17 21.43 -1.40 -7.42
CA PHE A 17 22.37 -2.19 -6.64
C PHE A 17 23.67 -2.36 -7.42
N ASN A 18 24.55 -1.36 -7.29
CA ASN A 18 25.89 -1.44 -7.85
C ASN A 18 26.87 -0.57 -7.05
N SER A 19 28.16 -0.82 -7.20
CA SER A 19 29.20 -0.10 -6.46
C SER A 19 29.21 1.41 -6.69
N LYS A 20 28.66 1.92 -7.81
CA LYS A 20 28.55 3.37 -8.03
C LYS A 20 27.45 4.00 -7.18
N SER A 21 26.39 3.27 -6.82
CA SER A 21 25.34 3.81 -5.96
C SER A 21 25.78 4.03 -4.52
N LEU A 22 26.85 3.37 -4.06
CA LEU A 22 27.45 3.64 -2.75
C LEU A 22 27.95 5.09 -2.58
N ARG A 23 28.18 5.81 -3.69
CA ARG A 23 28.60 7.21 -3.70
C ARG A 23 27.46 8.18 -4.00
N PHE A 24 26.23 7.67 -4.11
CA PHE A 24 25.07 8.50 -4.37
C PHE A 24 24.73 9.32 -3.14
N ASP A 25 24.57 10.63 -3.32
CA ASP A 25 24.11 11.54 -2.27
C ASP A 25 22.72 12.07 -2.65
N ARG A 26 21.72 11.58 -1.92
CA ARG A 26 20.31 11.96 -2.10
C ARG A 26 20.08 13.44 -1.77
N HIS A 27 20.80 13.98 -0.78
CA HIS A 27 20.61 15.35 -0.28
C HIS A 27 21.26 16.41 -1.18
N GLY A 28 22.18 16.01 -2.04
CA GLY A 28 22.79 16.88 -3.05
C GLY A 28 21.96 17.11 -4.31
N LEU A 29 20.79 16.47 -4.45
CA LEU A 29 19.94 16.62 -5.63
C LEU A 29 19.20 17.95 -5.64
N SER A 30 19.04 18.53 -6.83
CA SER A 30 18.05 19.60 -7.03
C SER A 30 16.63 19.06 -6.91
N GLU A 31 15.66 19.94 -6.63
CA GLU A 31 14.23 19.57 -6.55
C GLU A 31 13.74 18.83 -7.81
N SER A 32 14.20 19.24 -8.99
CA SER A 32 13.83 18.61 -10.26
C SER A 32 14.40 17.20 -10.42
N GLU A 33 15.61 16.96 -9.91
CA GLU A 33 16.26 15.66 -9.93
C GLU A 33 15.66 14.73 -8.88
N GLU A 34 15.37 15.28 -7.70
CA GLU A 34 14.69 14.56 -6.63
C GLU A 34 13.31 14.07 -7.08
N LYS A 35 12.49 14.92 -7.72
CA LYS A 35 11.20 14.50 -8.29
C LYS A 35 11.34 13.35 -9.29
N LYS A 36 12.33 13.43 -10.18
CA LYS A 36 12.62 12.36 -11.15
C LYS A 36 13.08 11.08 -10.46
N PHE A 37 13.87 11.20 -9.40
CA PHE A 37 14.39 10.06 -8.65
C PHE A 37 13.29 9.40 -7.81
N ASN A 38 12.47 10.19 -7.12
CA ASN A 38 11.26 9.74 -6.41
C ASN A 38 10.35 8.92 -7.31
N LYS A 39 10.10 9.38 -8.54
CA LYS A 39 9.31 8.62 -9.52
C LYS A 39 9.94 7.26 -9.85
N LYS A 40 11.26 7.17 -9.94
CA LYS A 40 11.97 5.91 -10.18
C LYS A 40 11.89 4.96 -8.98
N ILE A 41 12.10 5.49 -7.77
CA ILE A 41 12.01 4.70 -6.53
C ILE A 41 10.57 4.21 -6.30
N ARG A 42 9.56 5.06 -6.45
CA ARG A 42 8.15 4.65 -6.39
C ARG A 42 7.86 3.47 -7.31
N LYS A 43 8.28 3.57 -8.57
CA LYS A 43 8.10 2.48 -9.53
C LYS A 43 8.79 1.20 -9.06
N PHE A 44 10.02 1.32 -8.56
CA PHE A 44 10.78 0.18 -8.06
C PHE A 44 10.11 -0.46 -6.83
N LEU A 45 9.68 0.32 -5.84
CA LEU A 45 8.98 -0.17 -4.64
C LEU A 45 7.67 -0.86 -5.00
N ASN A 46 6.91 -0.35 -5.97
CA ASN A 46 5.71 -1.03 -6.46
C ASN A 46 6.04 -2.40 -7.10
N GLU A 47 7.16 -2.52 -7.80
CA GLU A 47 7.63 -3.81 -8.34
C GLU A 47 8.13 -4.77 -7.25
N MET A 48 8.50 -4.27 -6.07
CA MET A 48 9.02 -5.07 -4.95
C MET A 48 7.95 -5.89 -4.24
N HIS A 49 6.66 -5.58 -4.36
CA HIS A 49 5.58 -6.41 -3.78
C HIS A 49 5.71 -7.90 -4.18
N LYS A 50 6.22 -8.17 -5.40
CA LYS A 50 6.43 -9.54 -5.93
C LYS A 50 7.62 -10.28 -5.34
N LYS A 51 8.48 -9.58 -4.61
CA LYS A 51 9.76 -10.07 -4.08
C LYS A 51 9.85 -9.96 -2.56
N MET A 52 8.76 -9.57 -1.90
CA MET A 52 8.77 -9.36 -0.46
C MET A 52 9.01 -10.64 0.33
N GLU A 53 8.83 -11.80 -0.29
CA GLU A 53 9.11 -13.12 0.30
C GLU A 53 10.51 -13.66 -0.08
N ASP A 54 11.29 -12.93 -0.90
CA ASP A 54 12.65 -13.35 -1.27
C ASP A 54 13.59 -13.27 -0.06
N GLU A 55 14.57 -14.19 0.02
CA GLU A 55 15.48 -14.29 1.17
C GLU A 55 16.36 -13.05 1.38
N ASP A 56 16.66 -12.31 0.31
CA ASP A 56 17.53 -11.13 0.36
C ASP A 56 16.78 -9.81 0.60
N ILE A 57 15.45 -9.86 0.80
CA ILE A 57 14.60 -8.67 0.88
C ILE A 57 15.02 -7.70 2.00
N ASP A 58 15.42 -8.21 3.15
CA ASP A 58 15.82 -7.39 4.29
C ASP A 58 17.08 -6.58 3.95
N TYR A 59 18.02 -7.18 3.22
CA TYR A 59 19.22 -6.48 2.74
C TYR A 59 18.86 -5.44 1.67
N VAL A 60 17.91 -5.75 0.79
CA VAL A 60 17.41 -4.79 -0.21
C VAL A 60 16.81 -3.58 0.49
N LEU A 61 15.88 -3.77 1.43
CA LEU A 61 15.23 -2.69 2.16
C LEU A 61 16.24 -1.86 2.96
N GLU A 62 17.16 -2.52 3.68
CA GLU A 62 18.21 -1.83 4.43
C GLU A 62 19.11 -0.99 3.52
N TYR A 63 19.48 -1.51 2.35
CA TYR A 63 20.29 -0.78 1.37
C TYR A 63 19.55 0.46 0.85
N LEU A 64 18.27 0.32 0.50
CA LEU A 64 17.48 1.44 -0.02
C LEU A 64 17.33 2.55 1.03
N VAL A 65 17.10 2.19 2.29
CA VAL A 65 17.03 3.17 3.39
C VAL A 65 18.37 3.88 3.54
N ARG A 66 19.49 3.15 3.61
CA ARG A 66 20.80 3.76 3.87
C ARG A 66 21.35 4.60 2.72
N ILE A 67 21.14 4.17 1.49
CA ILE A 67 21.75 4.81 0.32
C ILE A 67 20.80 5.82 -0.33
N TYR A 68 19.50 5.58 -0.28
CA TYR A 68 18.52 6.42 -0.97
C TYR A 68 17.54 7.14 -0.05
N SER A 69 17.64 6.92 1.26
CA SER A 69 16.82 7.55 2.31
C SER A 69 15.33 7.44 2.01
N ILE A 70 14.89 6.26 1.56
CA ILE A 70 13.51 6.04 1.13
C ILE A 70 12.48 6.17 2.27
N ASP A 71 12.92 5.98 3.50
CA ASP A 71 12.17 6.26 4.73
C ASP A 71 11.85 7.75 4.90
N THR A 72 12.67 8.63 4.32
CA THR A 72 12.49 10.09 4.35
C THR A 72 11.81 10.62 3.08
N PHE A 73 12.27 10.21 1.90
CA PHE A 73 11.81 10.79 0.62
C PHE A 73 10.69 10.00 -0.06
N ASN A 74 10.43 8.77 0.37
CA ASN A 74 9.46 7.84 -0.21
C ASN A 74 8.68 7.10 0.89
N THR A 75 8.42 7.78 2.01
CA THR A 75 7.82 7.20 3.23
C THR A 75 6.48 6.54 2.93
N GLU A 76 5.64 7.17 2.12
CA GLU A 76 4.33 6.61 1.76
C GLU A 76 4.49 5.32 0.99
N GLU A 77 5.29 5.30 -0.08
CA GLU A 77 5.52 4.08 -0.88
C GLU A 77 6.17 2.96 -0.08
N LEU A 78 7.14 3.30 0.79
CA LEU A 78 7.77 2.33 1.68
C LEU A 78 6.74 1.77 2.66
N LEU A 79 5.95 2.63 3.30
CA LEU A 79 4.87 2.18 4.17
C LEU A 79 3.91 1.24 3.42
N LEU A 80 3.65 1.51 2.13
CA LEU A 80 2.78 0.65 1.34
C LEU A 80 3.34 -0.75 1.14
N LEU A 81 4.64 -0.80 0.89
CA LEU A 81 5.35 -2.05 0.70
C LEU A 81 5.39 -2.88 1.99
N LEU A 82 5.58 -2.24 3.14
CA LEU A 82 5.77 -2.92 4.43
C LEU A 82 4.46 -3.32 5.12
N LEU A 83 3.40 -2.52 4.99
CA LEU A 83 2.14 -2.71 5.72
C LEU A 83 1.53 -4.12 5.63
N PRO A 84 1.63 -4.86 4.52
CA PRO A 84 1.10 -6.23 4.44
C PRO A 84 1.85 -7.26 5.30
N TYR A 85 3.03 -6.94 5.84
CA TYR A 85 3.93 -7.89 6.49
C TYR A 85 4.19 -7.51 7.95
N GLU A 86 3.58 -8.27 8.87
CA GLU A 86 3.65 -8.04 10.32
C GLU A 86 5.08 -7.98 10.87
N ARG A 87 6.04 -8.70 10.26
CA ARG A 87 7.45 -8.68 10.69
C ARG A 87 8.11 -7.29 10.66
N TYR A 88 7.52 -6.34 9.94
CA TYR A 88 8.01 -4.95 9.87
C TYR A 88 7.24 -3.98 10.78
N ALA A 89 6.53 -4.48 11.79
CA ALA A 89 5.74 -3.66 12.71
C ALA A 89 6.53 -2.48 13.31
N ASP A 90 7.78 -2.72 13.73
CA ASP A 90 8.64 -1.69 14.31
C ASP A 90 8.94 -0.58 13.30
N GLN A 91 9.26 -0.95 12.04
CA GLN A 91 9.52 0.02 10.98
C GLN A 91 8.25 0.79 10.61
N ILE A 92 7.09 0.12 10.56
CA ILE A 92 5.79 0.77 10.34
C ILE A 92 5.51 1.81 11.44
N GLY A 93 5.80 1.48 12.71
CA GLY A 93 5.68 2.41 13.83
C GLY A 93 6.57 3.64 13.65
N ILE A 94 7.83 3.45 13.29
CA ILE A 94 8.77 4.55 13.02
C ILE A 94 8.27 5.45 11.88
N LEU A 95 7.80 4.86 10.77
CA LEU A 95 7.33 5.61 9.60
C LEU A 95 6.01 6.37 9.87
N THR A 96 5.23 5.95 10.86
CA THR A 96 3.93 6.55 11.20
C THR A 96 3.96 7.44 12.45
N HIS A 97 5.07 7.51 13.18
CA HIS A 97 5.22 8.25 14.45
C HIS A 97 4.77 9.72 14.39
N ASN A 98 5.02 10.41 13.27
CA ASN A 98 4.66 11.82 13.10
C ASN A 98 3.37 12.03 12.30
N GLN A 99 2.60 10.96 12.05
CA GLN A 99 1.33 11.04 11.36
C GLN A 99 0.17 11.17 12.36
N ASN A 100 -0.98 11.67 11.88
CA ASN A 100 -2.18 11.83 12.71
C ASN A 100 -2.71 10.52 13.29
N VAL A 101 -2.38 9.39 12.65
CA VAL A 101 -2.64 8.04 13.15
C VAL A 101 -1.33 7.27 13.11
N GLU A 102 -0.76 7.09 14.30
CA GLU A 102 0.42 6.27 14.51
C GLU A 102 0.02 4.80 14.68
N ILE A 103 0.77 3.91 14.04
CA ILE A 103 0.59 2.45 14.10
C ILE A 103 1.70 1.90 15.00
N LYS A 104 1.50 1.94 16.32
CA LYS A 104 2.53 1.59 17.32
C LYS A 104 2.82 0.09 17.40
N GLU A 105 1.82 -0.71 17.05
CA GLU A 105 1.88 -2.16 17.00
C GLU A 105 1.17 -2.58 15.72
N TYR A 106 1.39 -3.82 15.25
CA TYR A 106 0.68 -4.35 14.09
C TYR A 106 -0.80 -4.62 14.42
N ASN A 107 -1.55 -3.53 14.58
CA ASN A 107 -2.89 -3.51 15.10
C ASN A 107 -3.86 -3.13 13.99
N TRP A 108 -4.70 -4.08 13.61
CA TRP A 108 -5.71 -3.91 12.59
C TRP A 108 -6.63 -2.68 12.80
N ASN A 109 -6.98 -2.33 14.04
CA ASN A 109 -7.82 -1.15 14.29
C ASN A 109 -7.07 0.16 13.99
N GLN A 110 -5.76 0.20 14.27
CA GLN A 110 -4.92 1.34 13.94
C GLN A 110 -4.69 1.44 12.42
N ILE A 111 -4.44 0.31 11.75
CA ILE A 111 -4.29 0.22 10.29
C ILE A 111 -5.59 0.65 9.60
N THR A 112 -6.74 0.15 10.04
CA THR A 112 -8.05 0.58 9.51
C THR A 112 -8.26 2.07 9.69
N ARG A 113 -8.03 2.60 10.91
CA ARG A 113 -8.14 4.04 11.18
C ARG A 113 -7.17 4.85 10.33
N TYR A 114 -5.98 4.33 10.05
CA TYR A 114 -4.99 4.99 9.20
C TYR A 114 -5.55 5.27 7.80
N PHE A 115 -6.23 4.29 7.21
CA PHE A 115 -6.81 4.41 5.87
C PHE A 115 -8.13 5.18 5.83
N THR A 116 -8.94 5.13 6.89
CA THR A 116 -10.24 5.80 6.93
C THR A 116 -10.20 7.23 7.50
N GLN A 117 -9.03 7.75 7.88
CA GLN A 117 -8.93 9.09 8.47
C GLN A 117 -9.03 10.23 7.44
N SER A 118 -8.71 9.97 6.17
CA SER A 118 -8.73 10.98 5.11
C SER A 118 -8.86 10.32 3.73
N ASN A 119 -9.44 11.04 2.77
CA ASN A 119 -9.59 10.56 1.39
C ASN A 119 -8.23 10.23 0.77
N ARG A 120 -7.19 11.02 1.02
CA ARG A 120 -5.82 10.72 0.55
C ARG A 120 -5.34 9.33 0.98
N HIS A 121 -5.57 8.95 2.23
CA HIS A 121 -5.17 7.62 2.69
C HIS A 121 -6.09 6.54 2.13
N PHE A 122 -7.38 6.82 1.98
CA PHE A 122 -8.28 5.86 1.33
C PHE A 122 -7.92 5.63 -0.14
N ASP A 123 -7.59 6.68 -0.91
CA ASP A 123 -7.03 6.59 -2.27
C ASP A 123 -5.78 5.73 -2.31
N THR A 124 -4.94 5.87 -1.28
CA THR A 124 -3.73 5.05 -1.13
C THR A 124 -4.11 3.59 -0.95
N PHE A 125 -5.11 3.26 -0.11
CA PHE A 125 -5.64 1.91 0.04
C PHE A 125 -6.21 1.34 -1.27
N VAL A 126 -6.95 2.15 -2.05
CA VAL A 126 -7.44 1.77 -3.39
C VAL A 126 -6.28 1.40 -4.32
N ALA A 127 -5.15 2.09 -4.23
CA ALA A 127 -3.95 1.80 -5.02
C ALA A 127 -3.34 0.43 -4.70
N TYR A 128 -3.47 -0.10 -3.47
CA TYR A 128 -2.95 -1.44 -3.15
C TYR A 128 -3.61 -2.54 -3.97
N PHE A 129 -4.85 -2.35 -4.41
CA PHE A 129 -5.53 -3.35 -5.23
C PHE A 129 -4.89 -3.54 -6.61
N ASP A 130 -3.93 -2.68 -7.02
CA ASP A 130 -3.08 -2.93 -8.19
C ASP A 130 -2.08 -4.07 -7.95
N HIS A 131 -1.86 -4.44 -6.68
CA HIS A 131 -1.00 -5.52 -6.21
C HIS A 131 -1.82 -6.66 -5.58
N TYR A 132 -3.10 -6.81 -5.99
CA TYR A 132 -4.02 -7.74 -5.35
C TYR A 132 -3.49 -9.17 -5.29
N ASN A 133 -2.86 -9.65 -6.36
CA ASN A 133 -2.38 -11.03 -6.43
C ASN A 133 -1.26 -11.31 -5.41
N GLU A 134 -0.42 -10.32 -5.12
CA GLU A 134 0.69 -10.44 -4.19
C GLU A 134 0.25 -10.36 -2.73
N ILE A 135 -0.81 -9.60 -2.41
CA ILE A 135 -1.18 -9.24 -1.03
C ILE A 135 -2.68 -9.38 -0.73
N SER A 136 -3.39 -10.23 -1.48
CA SER A 136 -4.84 -10.44 -1.37
C SER A 136 -5.33 -10.72 0.05
N SER A 137 -4.61 -11.55 0.81
CA SER A 137 -4.99 -11.90 2.18
C SER A 137 -5.06 -10.67 3.09
N PHE A 138 -4.06 -9.78 3.00
CA PHE A 138 -4.05 -8.51 3.71
C PHE A 138 -5.18 -7.60 3.24
N LEU A 139 -5.38 -7.44 1.93
CA LEU A 139 -6.38 -6.53 1.38
C LEU A 139 -7.80 -6.94 1.69
N ASN A 140 -8.13 -8.23 1.59
CA ASN A 140 -9.45 -8.75 1.91
C ASN A 140 -9.77 -8.51 3.39
N SER A 141 -8.82 -8.85 4.27
CA SER A 141 -8.97 -8.66 5.72
C SER A 141 -9.15 -7.19 6.09
N LEU A 142 -8.36 -6.31 5.47
CA LEU A 142 -8.44 -4.87 5.69
C LEU A 142 -9.75 -4.28 5.16
N LEU A 143 -10.18 -4.68 3.96
CA LEU A 143 -11.42 -4.21 3.33
C LEU A 143 -12.63 -4.54 4.20
N LEU A 144 -12.72 -5.76 4.73
CA LEU A 144 -13.79 -6.17 5.65
C LEU A 144 -13.80 -5.32 6.93
N LYS A 145 -12.62 -5.02 7.49
CA LYS A 145 -12.50 -4.17 8.68
C LYS A 145 -12.85 -2.71 8.40
N ILE A 146 -12.47 -2.20 7.24
CA ILE A 146 -12.87 -0.88 6.77
C ILE A 146 -14.40 -0.83 6.63
N ALA A 147 -14.99 -1.79 5.92
CA ALA A 147 -16.43 -1.87 5.70
C ALA A 147 -17.22 -1.84 7.02
N THR A 148 -16.87 -2.71 7.96
CA THR A 148 -17.47 -2.76 9.30
C THR A 148 -17.29 -1.46 10.11
N THR A 149 -16.18 -0.74 9.89
CA THR A 149 -15.90 0.53 10.58
C THR A 149 -16.71 1.69 10.01
N ILE A 150 -16.84 1.78 8.69
CA ILE A 150 -17.40 2.97 8.04
C ILE A 150 -18.89 2.86 7.70
N LYS A 151 -19.50 1.67 7.75
CA LYS A 151 -20.91 1.44 7.39
C LYS A 151 -21.94 2.32 8.12
N HIS A 152 -21.54 2.94 9.24
CA HIS A 152 -22.38 3.86 10.02
C HIS A 152 -21.84 5.30 10.06
N THR A 153 -20.82 5.60 9.27
CA THR A 153 -20.22 6.93 9.18
C THR A 153 -20.88 7.76 8.08
N LYS A 154 -20.62 9.07 8.09
CA LYS A 154 -21.06 10.00 7.04
C LYS A 154 -20.00 10.26 5.97
N THR A 155 -18.84 9.60 6.08
CA THR A 155 -17.76 9.78 5.12
C THR A 155 -18.17 9.15 3.80
N ASP A 156 -17.92 9.84 2.69
CA ASP A 156 -18.29 9.37 1.36
C ASP A 156 -17.06 8.81 0.64
N TYR A 157 -17.08 7.49 0.42
CA TYR A 157 -16.04 6.72 -0.28
C TYR A 157 -16.63 5.90 -1.43
N LEU A 158 -17.81 6.27 -1.94
CA LEU A 158 -18.55 5.46 -2.91
C LEU A 158 -17.73 5.19 -4.20
N ASP A 159 -17.05 6.21 -4.72
CA ASP A 159 -16.21 6.09 -5.92
C ASP A 159 -15.00 5.17 -5.71
N GLU A 160 -14.40 5.26 -4.53
CA GLU A 160 -13.28 4.42 -4.12
C GLU A 160 -13.71 2.96 -3.96
N PHE A 161 -14.88 2.69 -3.37
CA PHE A 161 -15.47 1.34 -3.33
C PHE A 161 -15.77 0.80 -4.72
N LEU A 162 -16.35 1.61 -5.62
CA LEU A 162 -16.56 1.19 -7.01
C LEU A 162 -15.25 0.83 -7.72
N THR A 163 -14.19 1.60 -7.45
CA THR A 163 -12.86 1.31 -7.99
C THR A 163 -12.30 0.00 -7.44
N ILE A 164 -12.43 -0.24 -6.15
CA ILE A 164 -12.06 -1.51 -5.51
C ILE A 164 -12.86 -2.68 -6.09
N PHE A 165 -14.19 -2.53 -6.23
CA PHE A 165 -15.06 -3.56 -6.78
C PHE A 165 -14.71 -3.91 -8.23
N LYS A 166 -14.39 -2.91 -9.07
CA LYS A 166 -13.90 -3.16 -10.44
C LYS A 166 -12.61 -4.00 -10.43
N LYS A 167 -11.66 -3.68 -9.54
CA LYS A 167 -10.40 -4.44 -9.42
C LYS A 167 -10.62 -5.85 -8.86
N LEU A 168 -11.50 -6.01 -7.87
CA LEU A 168 -11.89 -7.32 -7.35
C LEU A 168 -12.56 -8.18 -8.42
N HIS A 169 -13.46 -7.60 -9.22
CA HIS A 169 -14.13 -8.28 -10.33
C HIS A 169 -13.12 -8.78 -11.37
N GLN A 170 -12.14 -7.93 -11.74
CA GLN A 170 -11.03 -8.31 -12.63
C GLN A 170 -10.18 -9.47 -12.08
N ASN A 171 -10.12 -9.65 -10.76
CA ASN A 171 -9.43 -10.74 -10.09
C ASN A 171 -10.38 -11.90 -9.69
N ASN A 172 -11.58 -11.97 -10.25
CA ASN A 172 -12.61 -12.98 -9.99
C ASN A 172 -13.07 -13.09 -8.53
N GLN A 173 -13.00 -12.00 -7.77
CA GLN A 173 -13.37 -11.95 -6.34
C GLN A 173 -14.81 -11.45 -6.13
N ASN A 174 -15.74 -12.00 -6.90
CA ASN A 174 -17.14 -11.57 -6.89
C ASN A 174 -17.82 -11.82 -5.55
N ASP A 175 -17.47 -12.91 -4.85
CA ASP A 175 -18.06 -13.25 -3.55
C ASP A 175 -17.71 -12.21 -2.48
N LEU A 176 -16.47 -11.71 -2.49
CA LEU A 176 -16.05 -10.64 -1.59
C LEU A 176 -16.78 -9.32 -1.89
N ILE A 177 -17.05 -9.01 -3.17
CA ILE A 177 -17.84 -7.83 -3.53
C ILE A 177 -19.24 -7.92 -2.90
N TRP A 178 -19.88 -9.09 -3.01
CA TRP A 178 -21.20 -9.33 -2.41
C TRP A 178 -21.17 -9.26 -0.89
N GLU A 179 -20.17 -9.87 -0.25
CA GLU A 179 -19.99 -9.82 1.20
C GLU A 179 -19.88 -8.36 1.69
N ILE A 180 -19.05 -7.54 1.03
CA ILE A 180 -18.91 -6.12 1.38
C ILE A 180 -20.18 -5.34 1.10
N TYR A 181 -20.85 -5.59 -0.03
CA TYR A 181 -22.12 -4.93 -0.35
C TYR A 181 -23.19 -5.22 0.70
N ASP A 182 -23.35 -6.49 1.07
CA ASP A 182 -24.34 -6.94 2.05
C ASP A 182 -24.07 -6.37 3.44
N GLU A 183 -22.81 -6.35 3.87
CA GLU A 183 -22.39 -5.75 5.14
C GLU A 183 -22.66 -4.22 5.19
N MET A 184 -22.68 -3.57 4.02
CA MET A 184 -22.76 -2.12 3.88
C MET A 184 -24.00 -1.62 3.14
N GLN A 185 -25.07 -2.41 3.01
CA GLN A 185 -26.26 -2.01 2.21
C GLN A 185 -26.84 -0.64 2.61
N GLY A 186 -26.85 -0.32 3.90
CA GLY A 186 -27.32 0.98 4.39
C GLY A 186 -26.44 2.16 3.98
N TYR A 187 -25.15 1.91 3.76
CA TYR A 187 -24.16 2.87 3.29
C TYR A 187 -24.25 3.04 1.76
N PHE A 188 -24.38 1.93 1.01
CA PHE A 188 -24.55 1.90 -0.44
C PHE A 188 -26.00 2.17 -0.90
N ASN A 189 -26.61 3.21 -0.34
CA ASN A 189 -28.04 3.46 -0.54
C ASN A 189 -28.38 4.25 -1.82
N SER A 190 -27.39 4.85 -2.50
CA SER A 190 -27.63 5.65 -3.70
C SER A 190 -28.02 4.78 -4.90
N ASP A 191 -29.02 5.24 -5.65
CA ASP A 191 -29.51 4.53 -6.84
C ASP A 191 -28.43 4.46 -7.94
N GLU A 192 -27.59 5.49 -8.04
CA GLU A 192 -26.45 5.52 -8.96
C GLU A 192 -25.45 4.41 -8.64
N PHE A 193 -25.04 4.26 -7.39
CA PHE A 193 -24.10 3.22 -6.98
C PHE A 193 -24.67 1.82 -7.26
N LYS A 194 -25.95 1.60 -6.92
CA LYS A 194 -26.63 0.32 -7.18
C LYS A 194 -26.71 0.03 -8.68
N THR A 195 -26.98 1.03 -9.50
CA THR A 195 -27.03 0.86 -10.96
C THR A 195 -25.67 0.41 -11.49
N VAL A 196 -24.60 1.13 -11.13
CA VAL A 196 -23.23 0.81 -11.57
C VAL A 196 -22.78 -0.56 -11.07
N LEU A 197 -23.10 -0.93 -9.83
CA LEU A 197 -22.77 -2.24 -9.29
C LEU A 197 -23.56 -3.37 -9.96
N SER A 198 -24.84 -3.16 -10.27
CA SER A 198 -25.67 -4.14 -10.98
C SER A 198 -25.11 -4.43 -12.37
N GLU A 199 -24.68 -3.39 -13.08
CA GLU A 199 -24.02 -3.49 -14.39
C GLU A 199 -22.68 -4.23 -14.28
N LEU A 200 -21.84 -3.88 -13.29
CA LEU A 200 -20.56 -4.55 -13.05
C LEU A 200 -20.72 -6.05 -12.81
N MET A 201 -21.76 -6.43 -12.06
CA MET A 201 -21.97 -7.82 -11.62
C MET A 201 -22.88 -8.63 -12.55
N ASN A 202 -23.48 -8.01 -13.58
CA ASN A 202 -24.53 -8.60 -14.42
C ASN A 202 -25.67 -9.25 -13.59
N LYS A 203 -26.06 -8.61 -12.49
CA LYS A 203 -27.10 -9.07 -11.55
C LYS A 203 -27.93 -7.87 -11.09
N SER A 204 -29.24 -8.07 -10.94
CA SER A 204 -30.11 -7.06 -10.32
C SER A 204 -29.88 -6.99 -8.82
N LEU A 205 -29.70 -5.78 -8.29
CA LEU A 205 -29.63 -5.46 -6.86
C LEU A 205 -31.00 -5.10 -6.27
#